data_AF-A0A832YDL6-F1
#
_entry.id   AF-A0A832YDL6-F1
#
_cell.length_a   1.000
_cell.length_b   1.000
_cell.length_c   1.000
_cell.angle_alpha   90.00
_cell.angle_beta   90.00
_cell.angle_gamma   90.00
#
_symmetry.space_group_name_H-M   'P 1'
#
loop_
_entity.id
_entity.type
_entity.pdbx_description
1 polymer ?
#
loop_
_entity_poly.entity_id
_entity_poly.type
_entity_poly.pdbx_seq_one_letter_code
_entity_poly.pdbx_strand_id
1 'polypeptide(L)' 'HLRGIVSMARSTDPDSAGSQFFIVTSDSTFLDRQYTVFAEVVEGLEIADKIVNLPRDGNDCPLEEAKMLRITTSD' A
#
# COMPACT_ATOMS: atom_id res chain seq x y z
N HIS A 1 6.95 0.32 -10.36
CA HIS A 1 6.49 0.57 -8.98
C HIS A 1 7.68 1.09 -8.21
N LEU A 2 7.85 2.41 -8.22
CA LEU A 2 8.88 3.09 -7.43
C LEU A 2 8.36 3.34 -6.01
N ARG A 3 9.25 3.65 -5.08
CA ARG A 3 8.88 4.10 -3.73
C ARG A 3 7.86 5.26 -3.80
N GLY A 4 6.81 5.18 -2.98
CA GLY A 4 5.71 6.15 -2.91
C GLY A 4 4.50 5.81 -3.80
N ILE A 5 4.61 4.86 -4.72
CA ILE A 5 3.51 4.47 -5.61
C ILE A 5 2.41 3.73 -4.84
N VAL A 6 1.16 4.10 -5.10
CA VAL A 6 -0.05 3.45 -4.59
C VAL A 6 -0.69 2.61 -5.69
N SER A 7 -1.05 1.37 -5.38
CA SER A 7 -1.50 0.39 -6.35
C SER A 7 -2.60 -0.50 -5.82
N MET A 8 -3.43 -1.04 -6.72
CA MET A 8 -4.53 -1.93 -6.37
C MET A 8 -4.00 -3.33 -6.06
N ALA A 9 -4.39 -3.88 -4.91
CA ALA A 9 -4.18 -5.30 -4.62
C ALA A 9 -5.23 -6.15 -5.35
N ARG A 10 -4.88 -7.41 -5.62
CA ARG A 10 -5.75 -8.38 -6.31
C ARG A 10 -5.46 -9.79 -5.83
N SER A 11 -6.38 -10.70 -6.14
CA SER A 11 -6.17 -12.14 -6.04
C SER A 11 -5.33 -12.64 -7.22
N THR A 12 -5.29 -13.95 -7.42
CA THR A 12 -4.58 -14.56 -8.55
C THR A 12 -5.13 -14.13 -9.91
N ASP A 13 -6.43 -13.85 -10.01
CA ASP A 13 -7.06 -13.32 -11.22
C ASP A 13 -6.65 -11.84 -11.44
N PRO A 14 -6.05 -11.51 -12.61
CA PRO A 14 -5.67 -10.13 -12.95
C PRO A 14 -6.80 -9.10 -12.83
N ASP A 15 -8.04 -9.49 -13.12
CA ASP A 15 -9.20 -8.59 -13.17
C ASP A 15 -10.00 -8.58 -11.86
N SER A 16 -9.40 -9.03 -10.75
CA SER A 16 -10.07 -9.19 -9.46
C SER A 16 -9.82 -8.06 -8.47
N ALA A 17 -9.26 -6.92 -8.91
CA ALA A 17 -8.99 -5.79 -8.03
C ALA A 17 -10.30 -5.26 -7.41
N GLY A 18 -10.30 -5.07 -6.09
CA GLY A 18 -11.47 -4.62 -5.32
C GLY A 18 -11.23 -3.27 -4.65
N SER A 19 -11.31 -3.22 -3.33
CA SER A 19 -11.02 -2.01 -2.53
C SER A 19 -9.65 -2.05 -1.85
N GLN A 20 -8.97 -3.19 -1.85
CA GLN A 20 -7.65 -3.32 -1.23
C GLN A 20 -6.59 -2.61 -2.08
N PHE A 21 -5.72 -1.85 -1.42
CA PHE A 21 -4.60 -1.16 -2.04
C PHE A 21 -3.34 -1.35 -1.19
N PHE A 22 -2.19 -1.04 -1.77
CA PHE A 22 -0.91 -1.02 -1.07
C PHE A 22 -0.08 0.20 -1.47
N ILE A 23 0.86 0.58 -0.59
CA ILE A 23 1.84 1.65 -0.81
C ILE A 23 3.22 1.01 -0.90
N VAL A 24 3.97 1.33 -1.94
CA VAL A 24 5.32 0.81 -2.17
C VAL A 24 6.31 1.60 -1.32
N THR A 25 6.97 0.96 -0.34
CA THR A 25 7.96 1.61 0.54
C THR A 25 9.41 1.44 0.07
N SER A 26 9.66 0.61 -0.93
CA SER A 26 10.97 0.42 -1.57
C SER A 26 10.75 0.14 -3.06
N ASP A 27 11.66 0.57 -3.92
CA ASP A 27 11.58 0.30 -5.36
C ASP A 27 11.34 -1.19 -5.62
N SER A 28 10.23 -1.48 -6.30
CA SER A 28 9.67 -2.82 -6.48
C SER A 28 9.24 -3.03 -7.94
N THR A 29 10.15 -2.76 -8.88
CA THR A 29 9.88 -2.83 -10.33
C THR A 29 9.42 -4.20 -10.82
N PHE A 30 9.64 -5.27 -10.05
CA PHE A 30 9.09 -6.60 -10.33
C PHE A 30 7.55 -6.66 -10.30
N LEU A 31 6.87 -5.66 -9.74
CA LEU A 31 5.41 -5.53 -9.74
C LEU A 31 4.86 -4.91 -11.03
N ASP A 32 5.73 -4.41 -11.92
CA ASP A 32 5.31 -3.74 -13.14
C ASP A 32 4.55 -4.68 -14.08
N ARG A 33 3.46 -4.16 -14.65
CA ARG A 33 2.50 -4.91 -15.48
C ARG A 33 1.76 -6.04 -14.74
N GLN A 34 1.93 -6.18 -13.42
CA GLN A 34 1.22 -7.14 -12.57
C GLN A 34 0.12 -6.50 -11.72
N TYR A 35 0.33 -5.24 -11.33
CA TYR A 35 -0.58 -4.47 -10.48
C TYR A 35 -0.83 -3.08 -11.08
N THR A 36 -2.07 -2.60 -10.91
CA THR A 36 -2.50 -1.30 -11.43
C THR A 36 -2.08 -0.19 -10.50
N VAL A 37 -1.24 0.72 -11.00
CA VAL A 37 -0.89 1.98 -10.35
C VAL A 37 -2.02 2.98 -10.55
N PHE A 38 -2.45 3.67 -9.48
CA PHE A 38 -3.49 4.70 -9.58
C PHE A 38 -3.18 6.01 -8.84
N ALA A 39 -2.18 6.04 -7.96
CA ALA A 39 -1.78 7.25 -7.25
C ALA A 39 -0.33 7.19 -6.77
N GLU A 40 0.14 8.31 -6.21
CA GLU A 40 1.44 8.47 -5.56
C GLU A 40 1.25 9.22 -4.23
N VAL A 41 2.00 8.84 -3.21
CA VAL A 41 2.05 9.57 -1.93
C VAL A 41 2.93 10.80 -2.10
N VAL A 42 2.31 11.99 -2.12
CA VAL A 42 3.02 13.27 -2.27
C VAL A 42 3.57 13.82 -0.96
N GLU A 43 2.95 13.48 0.18
CA GLU A 43 3.34 13.91 1.53
C GLU A 43 3.09 12.79 2.54
N GLY A 44 3.91 12.73 3.59
CA GLY A 44 3.74 11.76 4.68
C GLY A 44 4.20 10.33 4.38
N LEU A 45 5.05 10.13 3.37
CA LEU A 45 5.56 8.78 3.01
C LEU A 45 6.35 8.14 4.17
N GLU A 46 6.99 8.93 5.02
CA GLU A 46 7.67 8.46 6.23
C GLU A 46 6.71 7.80 7.25
N ILE A 47 5.40 8.08 7.18
CA ILE A 47 4.40 7.38 7.99
C ILE A 47 4.21 5.94 7.50
N ALA A 48 4.28 5.70 6.19
CA ALA A 48 4.24 4.33 5.66
C ALA A 48 5.45 3.52 6.14
N ASP A 49 6.64 4.15 6.23
CA ASP A 49 7.82 3.48 6.81
C ASP A 49 7.62 3.12 8.27
N LYS A 50 7.00 4.00 9.07
CA LYS A 50 6.69 3.71 10.48
C LYS A 50 5.74 2.52 10.59
N ILE A 51 4.70 2.45 9.76
CA ILE A 51 3.73 1.36 9.75
C ILE A 51 4.41 0.02 9.41
N VAL A 52 5.27 -0.01 8.37
CA VAL A 52 5.99 -1.22 7.96
C VAL A 52 6.96 -1.74 9.04
N ASN A 53 7.42 -0.86 9.94
CA ASN A 53 8.33 -1.22 11.03
C ASN A 53 7.61 -1.58 12.34
N LEU A 54 6.27 -1.60 12.39
CA LEU A 54 5.53 -2.04 13.57
C LEU A 54 5.84 -3.52 13.89
N PRO A 55 5.88 -3.90 15.19
CA PRO A 55 5.88 -5.30 15.57
C PRO A 55 4.71 -6.05 14.92
N ARG A 56 4.98 -7.23 14.38
CA ARG A 56 4.03 -8.02 13.58
C ARG A 56 4.02 -9.49 14.01
N ASP A 57 2.92 -10.17 13.75
CA ASP A 57 2.78 -11.61 13.96
C ASP A 57 3.42 -12.43 12.82
N GLY A 58 3.27 -13.75 12.87
CA GLY A 58 3.79 -14.66 11.84
C GLY A 58 3.11 -14.57 10.48
N ASN A 59 2.01 -13.83 10.36
CA ASN A 59 1.26 -13.60 9.12
C ASN A 59 1.50 -12.19 8.55
N ASP A 60 2.52 -11.48 9.05
CA ASP A 60 2.83 -10.10 8.67
C ASP A 60 1.77 -9.07 9.10
N CYS A 61 0.88 -9.44 10.04
CA CYS A 61 -0.11 -8.53 10.59
C CYS A 61 0.48 -7.73 11.76
N PRO A 62 0.42 -6.38 11.75
CA PRO A 62 0.85 -5.57 12.89
C PRO A 62 0.10 -5.95 14.18
N LEU A 63 0.84 -6.08 15.28
CA LEU A 63 0.28 -6.38 16.61
C LEU A 63 -0.53 -5.19 17.15
N GLU A 64 -0.12 -3.97 16.78
CA GLU A 64 -0.89 -2.74 17.01
C GLU A 64 -1.57 -2.32 15.70
N GLU A 65 -2.88 -2.12 15.75
CA GLU A 65 -3.69 -1.86 14.54
C GLU A 65 -3.35 -0.49 13.91
N ALA A 66 -2.81 -0.51 12.70
CA ALA A 66 -2.65 0.68 11.86
C ALA A 66 -3.98 1.04 11.17
N LYS A 67 -4.86 1.76 11.87
CA LYS A 67 -6.23 2.03 11.43
C LYS A 67 -6.40 3.34 10.67
N MET A 68 -7.03 3.28 9.51
CA MET A 68 -7.49 4.47 8.79
C MET A 68 -8.79 4.98 9.45
N LEU A 69 -8.70 6.12 10.15
CA LEU A 69 -9.84 6.68 10.92
C LEU A 69 -10.78 7.53 10.07
N ARG A 70 -10.24 8.25 9.08
CA ARG A 70 -10.98 9.18 8.23
C ARG A 70 -10.28 9.34 6.89
N ILE A 71 -11.07 9.40 5.83
CA ILE A 71 -10.65 9.83 4.49
C ILE A 71 -11.30 11.18 4.22
N THR A 72 -10.57 12.11 3.63
CA THR A 72 -11.10 13.39 3.14
C THR A 72 -10.64 13.58 1.71
N THR A 73 -11.54 14.06 0.85
CA THR A 73 -11.26 14.46 -0.52
C THR A 73 -11.36 15.98 -0.59
N SER A 74 -10.43 16.60 -1.31
CA SER A 74 -10.46 18.03 -1.62
C SER A 74 -10.56 18.18 -3.13
N ASP A 75 -11.38 19.14 -3.58
CA ASP A 75 -11.51 19.51 -4.99
C ASP A 75 -10.39 20.47 -5.45
#